data_AF-A0A354GIF1-F1
#
_entry.id   AF-A0A354GIF1-F1
#
_cell.length_a   1.000
_cell.length_b   1.000
_cell.length_c   1.000
_cell.angle_alpha   90.00
_cell.angle_beta   90.00
_cell.angle_gamma   90.00
#
_symmetry.space_group_name_H-M   'P 1'
#
loop_
_entity.id
_entity.type
_entity.pdbx_description
1 polymer ?
#
loop_
_entity_poly.entity_id
_entity_poly.type
_entity_poly.pdbx_seq_one_letter_code
_entity_poly.pdbx_strand_id
1 'polypeptide(L)'
;MKKIKYTLLGFAFMTLFHACDTDYIDNPDQPVVATSNSLLTNAQFDLAYELNDQWTGGRGFLGFSQYWAQTFYTDENRYALRTSQIEAFWEWPYRILTDLKEIINLNSNPETAPNMATLGNNNNQIQV
;
A
#
# COMPACT_ATOMS: atom_id res chain seq x y z
N MET A 1 -50.14 -19.64 32.42
CA MET A 1 -50.01 -18.58 31.38
C MET A 1 -49.15 -17.38 31.79
N LYS A 2 -49.29 -16.82 33.01
CA LYS A 2 -48.47 -15.67 33.46
C LYS A 2 -46.95 -15.96 33.46
N LYS A 3 -46.53 -17.13 33.94
CA LYS A 3 -45.10 -17.52 33.96
C LYS A 3 -44.47 -17.62 32.56
N ILE A 4 -45.17 -18.21 31.59
CA ILE A 4 -44.74 -18.29 30.18
C ILE A 4 -44.58 -16.91 29.54
N LYS A 5 -45.47 -15.96 29.85
CA LYS A 5 -45.34 -14.57 29.37
C LYS A 5 -44.07 -13.90 29.90
N TYR A 6 -43.72 -14.11 31.17
CA TYR A 6 -42.49 -13.54 31.73
C TYR A 6 -41.22 -14.22 31.20
N THR A 7 -41.28 -15.52 30.89
CA THR A 7 -40.15 -16.24 30.26
C THR A 7 -39.92 -15.76 28.82
N LEU A 8 -40.98 -15.57 28.02
CA LEU A 8 -40.89 -15.00 26.67
C LEU A 8 -40.38 -13.55 26.68
N LEU A 9 -40.82 -12.74 27.65
CA LEU A 9 -40.36 -11.36 27.80
C LEU A 9 -38.88 -11.30 28.20
N GLY A 10 -38.41 -12.22 29.07
CA GLY A 10 -36.99 -12.33 29.42
C GLY A 10 -36.11 -12.75 28.25
N PHE A 11 -36.58 -13.68 27.41
CA PHE A 11 -35.84 -14.09 26.20
C PHE A 11 -35.77 -12.97 25.16
N ALA A 12 -36.87 -12.23 24.95
CA ALA A 12 -36.89 -11.07 24.06
C ALA A 12 -35.99 -9.92 24.57
N PHE A 13 -35.84 -9.77 25.89
CA PHE A 13 -34.93 -8.78 26.47
C PHE A 13 -33.46 -9.17 26.31
N MET A 14 -33.15 -10.47 26.32
CA MET A 14 -31.80 -10.99 26.14
C MET A 14 -31.31 -10.80 24.69
N THR A 15 -32.21 -10.84 23.70
CA THR A 15 -31.88 -10.56 22.29
C THR A 15 -31.59 -9.08 22.01
N LEU A 16 -31.94 -8.16 22.91
CA LEU A 16 -31.65 -6.71 22.74
C LEU A 16 -30.19 -6.34 23.07
N PHE A 17 -29.44 -7.20 23.76
CA PHE A 17 -28.03 -6.98 24.09
C PHE A 17 -27.06 -7.69 23.13
N HIS A 18 -27.56 -8.47 22.18
CA HIS A 18 -26.79 -8.99 21.05
C HIS A 18 -26.93 -8.04 19.85
N ALA A 19 -26.59 -6.76 20.04
CA ALA A 19 -26.40 -5.86 18.92
C ALA A 19 -25.10 -6.25 18.19
N CYS A 20 -25.14 -6.23 16.87
CA CYS A 20 -24.01 -6.59 15.99
C CYS A 20 -22.79 -5.73 16.31
N ASP A 21 -21.61 -6.36 16.30
CA ASP A 21 -20.33 -5.66 16.36
C ASP A 21 -20.24 -4.66 15.20
N THR A 22 -19.76 -3.45 15.49
CA THR A 22 -19.61 -2.37 14.51
C THR A 22 -18.15 -2.11 14.17
N ASP A 23 -17.26 -3.08 14.40
CA ASP A 23 -15.87 -3.07 13.92
C ASP A 23 -15.78 -3.14 12.38
N TYR A 24 -16.34 -2.12 11.74
CA TYR A 24 -16.14 -1.76 10.33
C TYR A 24 -15.00 -0.73 10.18
N ILE A 25 -14.27 -0.45 11.27
CA ILE A 25 -13.15 0.50 11.29
C ILE A 25 -11.94 -0.12 10.60
N ASP A 26 -11.73 -1.42 10.78
CA ASP A 26 -10.62 -2.13 10.17
C ASP A 26 -10.91 -2.41 8.70
N ASN A 27 -10.00 -1.98 7.83
CA ASN A 27 -10.10 -2.27 6.40
C ASN A 27 -9.81 -3.76 6.17
N PRO A 28 -10.78 -4.57 5.73
CA PRO A 28 -10.57 -6.01 5.53
C PRO A 28 -9.61 -6.31 4.37
N ASP A 29 -9.34 -5.33 3.50
CA ASP A 29 -8.39 -5.46 2.40
C ASP A 29 -6.95 -5.10 2.81
N GLN A 30 -6.74 -4.55 4.02
CA GLN A 30 -5.40 -4.26 4.51
C GLN A 30 -4.72 -5.51 5.04
N PRO A 31 -3.42 -5.71 4.75
CA PRO A 31 -2.68 -6.81 5.32
C PRO A 31 -2.53 -6.60 6.83
N VAL A 32 -2.79 -7.66 7.60
CA VAL A 32 -2.57 -7.65 9.06
C VAL A 32 -1.11 -7.39 9.40
N VAL A 33 -0.18 -7.91 8.57
CA VAL A 33 1.26 -7.67 8.68
C VAL A 33 1.85 -7.52 7.28
N ALA A 34 2.51 -6.39 7.02
CA ALA A 34 3.36 -6.22 5.85
C ALA A 34 4.79 -6.62 6.21
N THR A 35 5.27 -7.75 5.67
CA THR A 35 6.64 -8.23 5.96
C THR A 35 7.70 -7.45 5.19
N SER A 36 8.93 -7.42 5.71
CA SER A 36 10.05 -6.75 5.02
C SER A 36 10.28 -7.28 3.60
N ASN A 37 10.18 -8.60 3.39
CA ASN A 37 10.36 -9.20 2.06
C ASN A 37 9.23 -8.84 1.09
N SER A 38 7.97 -8.78 1.55
CA SER A 38 6.85 -8.37 0.69
C SER A 38 6.95 -6.89 0.31
N LEU A 39 7.32 -6.02 1.25
CA LEU A 39 7.53 -4.60 0.97
C LEU A 39 8.69 -4.38 0.00
N LEU A 40 9.79 -5.12 0.15
CA LEU A 40 10.92 -5.03 -0.79
C LEU A 40 10.51 -5.46 -2.20
N THR A 41 9.74 -6.54 -2.30
CA THR A 41 9.22 -7.03 -3.58
C THR A 41 8.32 -6.00 -4.24
N ASN A 42 7.44 -5.34 -3.47
CA ASN A 42 6.58 -4.28 -3.98
C ASN A 42 7.40 -3.07 -4.46
N ALA A 43 8.33 -2.59 -3.64
CA ALA A 43 9.21 -1.48 -4.00
C ALA A 43 10.01 -1.76 -5.29
N GLN A 44 10.50 -2.99 -5.47
CA GLN A 44 11.19 -3.41 -6.68
C GLN A 44 10.26 -3.47 -7.90
N PHE A 45 9.04 -3.97 -7.72
CA PHE A 45 8.03 -4.01 -8.78
C PHE A 45 7.67 -2.60 -9.23
N ASP A 46 7.32 -1.71 -8.29
CA ASP A 46 6.94 -0.32 -8.59
C ASP A 46 8.10 0.44 -9.25
N LEU A 47 9.34 0.21 -8.79
CA LEU A 47 10.52 0.78 -9.43
C LEU A 47 10.68 0.30 -10.88
N ALA A 48 10.51 -0.99 -11.12
CA ALA A 48 10.68 -1.57 -12.44
C ALA A 48 9.53 -1.22 -13.39
N TYR A 49 8.30 -1.17 -12.88
CA TYR A 49 7.08 -1.01 -13.68
C TYR A 49 6.65 0.46 -13.76
N GLU A 50 6.33 1.09 -12.63
CA GLU A 50 5.68 2.40 -12.61
C GLU A 50 6.61 3.53 -13.10
N LEU A 51 7.91 3.45 -12.80
CA LEU A 51 8.86 4.44 -13.33
C LEU A 51 9.22 4.23 -14.81
N ASN A 52 8.96 3.03 -15.35
CA ASN A 52 9.25 2.68 -16.75
C ASN A 52 7.98 2.48 -17.59
N ASP A 53 6.82 2.89 -17.05
CA ASP A 53 5.56 2.75 -17.74
C ASP A 53 5.50 3.66 -18.99
N GLN A 54 4.37 3.61 -19.68
CA GLN A 54 4.16 4.45 -20.86
C GLN A 54 4.20 5.95 -20.56
N TRP A 55 3.75 6.39 -19.37
CA TRP A 55 3.51 7.80 -19.07
C TRP A 55 4.73 8.49 -18.45
N THR A 56 5.35 7.87 -17.47
CA THR A 56 6.51 8.31 -16.70
C THR A 56 7.79 8.06 -17.46
N GLY A 57 8.07 6.78 -17.77
CA GLY A 57 9.27 6.40 -18.48
C GLY A 57 9.19 6.79 -19.95
N GLY A 58 8.18 6.27 -20.64
CA GLY A 58 8.17 6.32 -22.09
C GLY A 58 7.88 7.71 -22.68
N ARG A 59 6.75 8.32 -22.32
CA ARG A 59 6.37 9.64 -22.82
C ARG A 59 7.07 10.78 -22.07
N GLY A 60 7.43 10.55 -20.81
CA GLY A 60 8.18 11.48 -19.98
C GLY A 60 9.68 11.40 -20.25
N PHE A 61 10.41 10.67 -19.39
CA PHE A 61 11.87 10.70 -19.35
C PHE A 61 12.55 10.37 -20.69
N LEU A 62 12.14 9.30 -21.36
CA LEU A 62 12.74 8.86 -22.61
C LEU A 62 12.38 9.79 -23.78
N GLY A 63 11.15 10.31 -23.78
CA GLY A 63 10.69 11.33 -24.73
C GLY A 63 11.48 12.64 -24.60
N PHE A 64 11.68 13.14 -23.38
CA PHE A 64 12.46 14.36 -23.14
C PHE A 64 13.96 14.20 -23.39
N SER A 65 14.49 13.01 -23.09
CA SER A 65 15.89 12.68 -23.38
C SER A 65 16.13 12.41 -24.87
N GLN A 66 15.08 12.48 -25.70
CA GLN A 66 15.13 12.28 -27.15
C GLN A 66 15.60 10.88 -27.56
N TYR A 67 15.39 9.87 -26.70
CA TYR A 67 15.61 8.48 -27.09
C TYR A 67 14.58 8.01 -28.12
N TRP A 68 13.37 8.58 -28.07
CA TRP A 68 12.36 8.43 -29.11
C TRP A 68 11.39 9.62 -29.15
N ALA A 69 10.57 9.67 -30.20
CA ALA A 69 9.48 10.61 -30.34
C ALA A 69 8.18 9.87 -30.69
N GLN A 70 7.06 10.38 -30.18
CA GLN A 70 5.75 9.82 -30.48
C GLN A 70 5.32 10.26 -31.87
N THR A 71 4.65 9.37 -32.60
CA THR A 71 4.05 9.69 -33.91
C THR A 71 2.59 10.12 -33.79
N PHE A 72 1.96 9.83 -32.65
CA PHE A 72 0.57 10.19 -32.31
C PHE A 72 0.53 10.72 -30.87
N TYR A 73 -0.39 11.65 -30.60
CA TYR A 73 -0.53 12.29 -29.28
C TYR A 73 0.78 12.94 -28.81
N THR A 74 1.34 13.85 -29.62
CA THR A 74 2.71 14.36 -29.49
C THR A 74 2.87 15.50 -28.48
N ASP A 75 1.89 15.72 -27.61
CA ASP A 75 1.89 16.84 -26.66
C ASP A 75 3.12 16.78 -25.73
N GLU A 76 3.46 15.59 -25.24
CA GLU A 76 4.63 15.40 -24.35
C GLU A 76 5.95 15.69 -25.08
N ASN A 77 6.10 15.30 -26.35
CA ASN A 77 7.28 15.65 -27.16
C ASN A 77 7.39 17.16 -27.44
N ARG A 78 6.31 17.91 -27.24
CA ARG A 78 6.25 19.37 -27.35
C ARG A 78 6.30 20.06 -25.98
N TYR A 79 6.71 19.34 -24.95
CA TYR A 79 6.83 19.83 -23.56
C TYR A 79 5.50 20.22 -22.92
N ALA A 80 4.37 19.74 -23.44
CA ALA A 80 3.04 19.95 -22.88
C ALA A 80 2.62 18.72 -22.06
N LEU A 81 3.24 18.52 -20.89
CA LEU A 81 2.88 17.43 -19.97
C LEU A 81 1.51 17.66 -19.34
N ARG A 82 0.80 16.55 -19.07
CA ARG A 82 -0.39 16.57 -18.22
C ARG A 82 0.01 16.74 -16.76
N THR A 83 -0.85 17.40 -15.98
CA THR A 83 -0.67 17.52 -14.52
C THR A 83 -0.47 16.15 -13.86
N SER A 84 -1.27 15.14 -14.26
CA SER A 84 -1.17 13.78 -13.71
C SER A 84 0.18 13.10 -13.98
N GLN A 85 0.85 13.42 -15.10
CA GLN A 85 2.19 12.88 -15.36
C GLN A 85 3.21 13.53 -14.42
N ILE A 86 3.11 14.85 -14.22
CA ILE A 86 4.01 15.57 -13.30
C ILE A 86 3.80 15.06 -11.87
N GLU A 87 2.56 14.81 -11.46
CA GLU A 87 2.24 14.20 -10.16
C GLU A 87 2.85 12.80 -10.05
N ALA A 88 2.70 11.94 -11.07
CA ALA A 88 3.28 10.60 -11.08
C ALA A 88 4.82 10.59 -10.98
N PHE A 89 5.51 11.58 -11.57
CA PHE A 89 6.97 11.70 -11.48
C PHE A 89 7.44 11.90 -10.04
N TRP A 90 6.59 12.44 -9.18
CA TRP A 90 6.85 12.61 -7.76
C TRP A 90 6.29 11.46 -6.93
N GLU A 91 5.03 11.09 -7.18
CA GLU A 91 4.28 10.16 -6.35
C GLU A 91 4.91 8.77 -6.32
N TRP A 92 5.28 8.21 -7.47
CA TRP A 92 5.84 6.86 -7.53
C TRP A 92 7.17 6.70 -6.80
N PRO A 93 8.17 7.59 -6.99
CA PRO A 93 9.38 7.54 -6.18
C PRO A 93 9.12 7.60 -4.67
N TYR A 94 8.17 8.43 -4.22
CA TYR A 94 7.86 8.54 -2.79
C TYR A 94 7.06 7.34 -2.25
N ARG A 95 6.24 6.68 -3.08
CA ARG A 95 5.60 5.41 -2.72
C ARG A 95 6.64 4.31 -2.53
N ILE A 96 7.56 4.15 -3.48
CA ILE A 96 8.69 3.20 -3.38
C ILE A 96 9.52 3.48 -2.12
N LEU A 97 9.87 4.75 -1.87
CA LEU A 97 10.65 5.13 -0.68
C LEU A 97 9.90 4.90 0.63
N THR A 98 8.56 4.94 0.61
CA THR A 98 7.73 4.65 1.80
C THR A 98 7.86 3.18 2.18
N ASP A 99 7.79 2.26 1.21
CA ASP A 99 8.00 0.83 1.47
C ASP A 99 9.40 0.57 2.01
N LEU A 100 10.43 1.15 1.37
CA LEU A 100 11.82 0.99 1.81
C LEU A 100 12.06 1.56 3.21
N LYS A 101 11.45 2.70 3.54
CA LYS A 101 11.50 3.27 4.89
C LYS A 101 10.81 2.37 5.90
N GLU A 102 9.69 1.76 5.55
CA GLU A 102 8.98 0.88 6.45
C GLU A 102 9.78 -0.40 6.75
N ILE A 103 10.49 -0.94 5.77
CA ILE A 103 11.45 -2.04 6.00
C ILE A 103 12.49 -1.64 7.07
N ILE A 104 13.02 -0.41 6.99
CA ILE A 104 13.97 0.11 7.98
C ILE A 104 13.33 0.20 9.37
N ASN A 105 12.10 0.73 9.46
CA ASN A 105 11.37 0.84 10.72
C ASN A 105 11.13 -0.54 11.34
N LEU A 106 10.64 -1.50 10.56
CA LEU A 106 10.32 -2.84 11.01
C LEU A 106 11.55 -3.60 11.54
N ASN A 107 12.72 -3.39 10.93
CA ASN A 107 13.97 -4.03 11.34
C ASN A 107 14.70 -3.31 12.48
N SER A 108 14.44 -2.01 12.68
CA SER A 108 15.11 -1.20 13.71
C SER A 108 14.30 -1.08 15.01
N ASN A 109 12.98 -1.24 14.93
CA ASN A 109 12.11 -1.16 16.11
C ASN A 109 12.23 -2.44 16.96
N PRO A 110 12.56 -2.34 18.26
CA PRO A 110 12.68 -3.49 19.16
C PRO A 110 11.44 -4.39 19.23
N GLU A 111 10.25 -3.85 18.97
CA GLU A 111 8.98 -4.59 19.03
C GLU A 111 8.75 -5.45 17.78
N THR A 112 9.17 -4.98 16.61
CA THR A 112 8.92 -5.64 15.32
C THR A 112 10.14 -6.38 14.78
N ALA A 113 11.35 -5.99 15.18
CA ALA A 113 12.59 -6.61 14.72
C ALA A 113 12.65 -8.13 14.98
N PRO A 114 12.18 -8.67 16.13
CA PRO A 114 12.13 -10.11 16.34
C PRO A 114 11.27 -10.85 15.32
N ASN A 115 10.18 -10.23 14.84
CA ASN A 115 9.33 -10.82 13.81
C ASN A 115 10.06 -10.83 12.46
N MET A 116 10.75 -9.74 12.11
CA MET A 116 11.53 -9.68 10.87
C MET A 116 12.76 -10.61 10.89
N ALA A 117 13.33 -10.87 12.07
CA ALA A 117 14.45 -11.80 12.24
C ALA A 117 14.10 -13.24 11.81
N THR A 118 12.81 -13.61 11.80
CA THR A 118 12.34 -14.91 11.30
C THR A 118 12.51 -15.07 9.78
N LEU A 119 12.64 -13.95 9.05
CA LEU A 119 12.80 -13.90 7.60
C LEU A 119 14.28 -13.82 7.17
N GLY A 120 15.18 -13.54 8.11
CA GLY A 120 16.61 -13.34 7.89
C GLY A 120 17.22 -12.40 8.92
N ASN A 121 18.55 -12.30 8.98
CA ASN A 121 19.21 -11.35 9.88
C ASN A 121 18.77 -9.91 9.54
N ASN A 122 18.29 -9.14 10.53
CA ASN A 122 17.80 -7.77 10.32
C ASN A 122 18.83 -6.88 9.62
N ASN A 123 20.12 -6.98 9.97
CA ASN A 123 21.20 -6.19 9.36
C ASN A 123 21.46 -6.55 7.88
N ASN A 124 20.95 -7.68 7.39
CA ASN A 124 21.01 -8.04 5.97
C ASN A 124 19.76 -7.56 5.20
N GLN A 125 18.71 -7.14 5.90
CA GLN A 125 17.46 -6.64 5.32
C GLN A 125 17.47 -5.11 5.15
N ILE A 126 18.39 -4.42 5.83
CA ILE A 126 18.56 -2.96 5.77
C ILE A 126 20.00 -2.63 5.44
N GLN A 127 20.21 -1.49 4.79
CA GLN A 127 21.55 -0.92 4.66
C GLN A 127 21.90 -0.20 5.97
N VAL A 128 23.03 -0.58 6.59
CA VAL A 128 23.57 -0.01 7.84
C VAL A 128 24.70 0.96 7.54
#